data_AF-A0A3P7DN08-F1
#
_entry.id   AF-A0A3P7DN08-F1
#
_cell.length_a   1.000
_cell.length_b   1.000
_cell.length_c   1.000
_cell.angle_alpha   90.00
_cell.angle_beta   90.00
_cell.angle_gamma   90.00
#
_symmetry.space_group_name_H-M   'P 1'
#
loop_
_entity.id
_entity.type
_entity.pdbx_description
1 polymer ?
#
loop_
_entity_poly.entity_id
_entity_poly.type
_entity_poly.pdbx_seq_one_letter_code
_entity_poly.pdbx_strand_id
1 'polypeptide(L)'
;MNDIEKRYHDFMLQRELEDSLRCDFELRQLRDERLLKQRERLKVGNEEANLQEEIGILASVDEENWRKEADRIRKELAVGNLAKFSKTDSASLQRKIDEFLVLLVCQKFGREGDYVSRWHLPQLRNLSGESLKQTSERCFKELFSTEIHGEGISNAPFAVYFYCYPAQLRQRLKTQSRGAAIFFFKALYMNRSALLVKEDVVADYKWANAEEFSASVGHKMSYLRALSTLFPPYLLTKNISECAKKTESQKIQSKTQLRM
;
A
#
# COMPACT_ATOMS: atom_id res chain seq x y z
N MET A 1 12.81 6.35 -1.07
CA MET A 1 13.88 6.57 -2.07
C MET A 1 15.06 5.70 -1.72
N ASN A 2 15.53 4.93 -2.68
CA ASN A 2 16.77 4.16 -2.59
C ASN A 2 17.99 5.09 -2.61
N ASP A 3 19.15 4.61 -2.17
CA ASP A 3 20.35 5.46 -2.08
C ASP A 3 20.80 6.01 -3.43
N ILE A 4 20.61 5.24 -4.50
CA ILE A 4 20.90 5.68 -5.88
C ILE A 4 19.93 6.81 -6.28
N GLU A 5 18.65 6.69 -5.95
CA GLU A 5 17.65 7.71 -6.24
C GLU A 5 17.94 8.99 -5.48
N LYS A 6 18.40 8.91 -4.22
CA LYS A 6 18.84 10.08 -3.45
C LYS A 6 20.02 10.77 -4.11
N ARG A 7 21.08 10.02 -4.44
CA ARG A 7 22.26 10.59 -5.11
C ARG A 7 21.92 11.25 -6.43
N TYR A 8 21.05 10.62 -7.22
CA TYR A 8 20.60 11.19 -8.49
C TYR A 8 19.76 12.45 -8.27
N HIS A 9 18.84 12.44 -7.30
CA HIS A 9 18.05 13.60 -6.94
C HIS A 9 18.93 14.77 -6.50
N ASP A 10 19.92 14.52 -5.64
CA ASP A 10 20.84 15.56 -5.15
C ASP A 10 21.69 16.13 -6.28
N PHE A 11 22.17 15.28 -7.20
CA PHE A 11 22.87 15.71 -8.40
C PHE A 11 22.00 16.60 -9.30
N MET A 12 20.74 16.21 -9.52
CA MET A 12 19.80 16.99 -10.33
C MET A 12 19.48 18.35 -9.69
N LEU A 13 19.32 18.39 -8.36
CA LEU A 13 19.07 19.64 -7.64
C LEU A 13 20.28 20.58 -7.69
N GLN A 14 21.49 20.04 -7.58
CA GLN A 14 22.71 20.84 -7.71
C GLN A 14 22.82 21.45 -9.11
N ARG A 15 22.57 20.65 -10.14
CA ARG A 15 22.58 21.15 -11.52
C ARG A 15 21.53 22.24 -11.73
N GLU A 16 20.31 22.05 -11.22
CA GLU A 16 19.27 23.07 -11.29
C GLU A 16 19.71 24.39 -10.62
N LEU A 17 20.38 24.31 -9.47
CA LEU A 17 20.91 25.48 -8.78
C LEU A 17 22.04 26.18 -9.56
N GLU A 18 22.90 25.42 -10.23
CA GLU A 18 24.00 25.97 -11.05
C GLU A 18 23.50 26.62 -12.35
N ASP A 19 22.47 26.03 -12.97
CA ASP A 19 21.90 26.49 -14.24
C ASP A 19 20.82 27.58 -14.05
N SER A 20 20.35 27.83 -12.82
CA SER A 20 19.27 28.78 -12.54
C SER A 20 19.75 30.22 -12.28
N LEU A 21 18.88 31.18 -12.59
CA LEU A 21 19.06 32.57 -12.18
C LEU A 21 18.62 32.76 -10.74
N ARG A 22 19.23 33.74 -10.06
CA ARG A 22 18.80 34.11 -8.70
C ARG A 22 17.35 34.53 -8.67
N CYS A 23 16.58 33.95 -7.77
CA CYS A 23 15.18 34.28 -7.57
C CYS A 23 15.01 35.56 -6.74
N ASP A 24 13.80 36.11 -6.72
CA ASP A 24 13.48 37.35 -5.98
C ASP A 24 13.81 37.26 -4.48
N PHE A 25 13.63 36.09 -3.87
CA PHE A 25 13.97 35.85 -2.48
C PHE A 25 15.49 35.96 -2.22
N GLU A 26 16.31 35.35 -3.07
CA GLU A 26 17.77 35.42 -2.98
C GLU A 26 18.28 36.83 -3.26
N LEU A 27 17.68 37.52 -4.23
CA LEU A 27 18.00 38.92 -4.52
C LEU A 27 17.65 39.83 -3.33
N ARG A 28 16.51 39.61 -2.69
CA ARG A 28 16.13 40.30 -1.45
C ARG A 28 17.12 40.00 -0.32
N GLN A 29 17.49 38.74 -0.12
CA GLN A 29 18.46 38.35 0.91
C GLN A 29 19.82 39.05 0.71
N LEU A 30 20.30 39.17 -0.53
CA LEU A 30 21.54 39.90 -0.83
C LEU A 30 21.42 41.41 -0.59
N ARG A 31 20.26 42.01 -0.89
CA ARG A 31 19.97 43.42 -0.60
C ARG A 31 19.97 43.66 0.91
N ASP A 32 19.27 42.81 1.64
CA ASP A 32 19.15 42.81 3.09
C ASP A 32 20.53 42.71 3.78
N GLU A 33 21.38 41.77 3.34
CA GLU A 33 22.76 41.64 3.82
C GLU A 33 23.61 42.89 3.55
N ARG A 34 23.42 43.52 2.40
CA ARG A 34 24.13 44.76 2.03
C ARG A 34 23.73 45.91 2.95
N LEU A 35 22.43 46.09 3.19
CA LEU A 35 21.90 47.14 4.06
C LEU A 35 22.34 46.93 5.51
N LEU A 36 22.35 45.68 6.01
CA LEU A 36 22.87 45.34 7.35
C LEU A 36 24.35 45.72 7.50
N LYS A 37 25.21 45.34 6.54
CA LYS A 37 26.64 45.69 6.56
C LYS A 37 26.88 47.20 6.51
N GLN A 38 26.08 47.95 5.74
CA GLN A 38 26.15 49.41 5.72
C GLN A 38 25.77 50.00 7.07
N ARG A 39 24.67 49.53 7.67
CA ARG A 39 24.21 49.97 8.99
C ARG A 39 25.25 49.71 10.09
N GLU A 40 25.93 48.56 10.05
CA GLU A 40 27.01 48.26 10.98
C GLU A 40 28.20 49.22 10.84
N ARG A 41 28.62 49.52 9.60
CA ARG A 41 29.71 50.48 9.35
C ARG A 41 29.38 51.89 9.86
N LEU A 42 28.14 52.35 9.66
CA LEU A 42 27.70 53.68 10.12
C LEU A 42 27.67 53.79 11.65
N LYS A 43 27.26 52.72 12.34
CA LYS A 43 27.32 52.67 13.81
C LYS A 43 28.75 52.80 14.35
N VAL A 44 29.75 52.31 13.62
CA VAL A 44 31.17 52.42 14.01
C VAL A 44 31.76 53.78 13.63
N GLY A 45 31.30 54.38 12.53
CA GLY A 45 31.86 55.63 11.99
C GLY A 45 31.40 56.92 12.66
N ASN A 46 30.37 56.91 13.50
CA ASN A 46 29.77 58.12 14.10
C ASN A 46 29.32 59.17 13.05
N GLU A 47 29.14 58.75 11.79
CA GLU A 47 28.57 59.56 10.72
C GLU A 47 27.08 59.25 10.61
N GLU A 48 26.23 60.27 10.81
CA GLU A 48 24.80 60.24 10.52
C GLU A 48 24.56 60.20 9.01
N ALA A 49 25.02 59.15 8.32
CA ALA A 49 24.60 58.92 6.96
C ALA A 49 23.20 58.29 6.99
N ASN A 50 22.23 58.97 6.38
CA ASN A 50 20.90 58.42 6.15
C ASN A 50 21.02 57.12 5.34
N LEU A 51 20.55 56.00 5.89
CA LEU A 51 20.33 54.78 5.14
C LEU A 51 19.41 55.11 3.95
N GLN A 52 19.85 54.86 2.73
CA GLN A 52 19.08 55.16 1.52
C GLN A 52 17.75 54.40 1.46
N GLU A 53 17.65 53.28 2.17
CA GLU A 53 16.50 52.39 2.14
C GLU A 53 16.17 51.91 3.56
N GLU A 54 14.87 51.85 3.88
CA GLU A 54 14.39 51.34 5.15
C GLU A 54 14.43 49.80 5.16
N ILE A 55 15.06 49.23 6.19
CA ILE A 55 15.09 47.78 6.39
C ILE A 55 13.71 47.36 6.89
N GLY A 56 12.90 46.78 6.00
CA GLY A 56 11.63 46.14 6.36
C GLY A 56 11.83 44.82 7.12
N ILE A 57 10.89 43.89 6.96
CA ILE A 57 11.08 42.52 7.46
C ILE A 57 12.25 41.89 6.71
N LEU A 58 13.18 41.27 7.43
CA LEU A 58 14.37 40.64 6.84
C LEU A 58 13.99 39.30 6.19
N ALA A 59 14.56 38.98 5.03
CA ALA A 59 14.33 37.70 4.35
C ALA A 59 14.62 36.49 5.26
N SER A 60 15.64 36.58 6.12
CA SER A 60 15.97 35.51 7.08
C SER A 60 14.94 35.35 8.20
N VAL A 61 14.23 36.42 8.59
CA VAL A 61 13.12 36.35 9.56
C VAL A 61 11.93 35.63 8.93
N ASP A 62 11.62 35.93 7.67
CA ASP A 62 10.59 35.20 6.91
C ASP A 62 10.95 33.72 6.79
N GLU A 63 12.21 33.40 6.45
CA GLU A 63 12.69 32.02 6.36
C GLU A 63 12.55 31.27 7.71
N GLU A 64 12.91 31.91 8.82
CA GLU A 64 12.77 31.31 10.14
C GLU A 64 11.30 31.05 10.49
N ASN A 65 10.41 31.97 10.15
CA ASN A 65 8.97 31.81 10.33
C ASN A 65 8.42 30.65 9.49
N TRP A 66 8.84 30.53 8.23
CA TRP A 66 8.46 29.41 7.37
C TRP A 66 9.00 28.07 7.86
N ARG A 67 10.24 28.03 8.38
CA ARG A 67 10.81 26.82 9.01
C ARG A 67 10.00 26.39 10.23
N LYS A 68 9.65 27.33 11.11
CA LYS A 68 8.80 27.06 12.30
C LYS A 68 7.43 26.52 11.89
N GLU A 69 6.80 27.12 10.89
CA GLU A 69 5.51 26.68 10.38
C GLU A 69 5.59 25.28 9.75
N ALA A 70 6.61 25.03 8.92
CA ALA A 70 6.84 23.72 8.32
C ALA A 70 7.06 22.64 9.37
N ASP A 71 7.80 22.95 10.44
CA ASP A 71 8.03 22.01 11.54
C ASP A 71 6.77 21.75 12.37
N ARG A 72 5.90 22.75 12.53
CA ARG A 72 4.57 22.57 13.13
C ARG A 72 3.74 21.59 12.30
N ILE A 73 3.61 21.84 11.00
CA ILE A 73 2.83 21.01 10.07
C ILE A 73 3.39 19.59 10.02
N ARG A 74 4.72 19.44 9.92
CA ARG A 74 5.39 18.12 9.92
C ARG A 74 5.06 17.32 11.18
N LYS A 75 5.05 17.96 12.36
CA LYS A 75 4.73 17.30 13.64
C LYS A 75 3.26 16.92 13.73
N GLU A 76 2.37 17.85 13.35
CA GLU A 76 0.91 17.67 13.41
C GLU A 76 0.46 16.53 12.48
N LEU A 77 0.83 16.61 11.20
CA LEU A 77 0.43 15.63 10.18
C LEU A 77 1.34 14.40 10.12
N ALA A 78 2.41 14.37 10.94
CA ALA A 78 3.41 13.30 10.96
C ALA A 78 4.07 13.03 9.60
N VAL A 79 4.23 14.07 8.78
CA VAL A 79 4.79 13.95 7.43
C VAL A 79 6.19 13.35 7.50
N GLY A 80 6.41 12.25 6.78
CA GLY A 80 7.68 11.52 6.76
C GLY A 80 7.87 10.49 7.88
N ASN A 81 6.98 10.46 8.89
CA ASN A 81 7.04 9.43 9.94
C ASN A 81 6.06 8.28 9.64
N LEU A 82 6.52 7.30 8.87
CA LEU A 82 5.75 6.10 8.54
C LEU A 82 5.41 5.24 9.78
N ALA A 83 6.12 5.41 10.91
CA ALA A 83 5.87 4.62 12.11
C ALA A 83 4.47 4.88 12.71
N LYS A 84 3.92 6.10 12.55
CA LYS A 84 2.52 6.38 12.97
C LYS A 84 1.49 5.57 12.17
N PHE A 85 1.86 5.16 10.97
CA PHE A 85 1.05 4.34 10.06
C PHE A 85 1.53 2.88 10.03
N SER A 86 2.39 2.47 10.96
CA SER A 86 2.77 1.07 11.14
C SER A 86 1.89 0.43 12.22
N LYS A 87 0.56 0.60 12.10
CA LYS A 87 -0.38 -0.10 12.99
C LYS A 87 -0.23 -1.61 12.78
N THR A 88 -0.16 -2.36 13.87
CA THR A 88 -0.12 -3.83 13.86
C THR A 88 -1.46 -4.45 13.47
N ASP A 89 -2.55 -3.68 13.57
CA ASP A 89 -3.89 -4.13 13.22
C ASP A 89 -4.01 -4.38 11.71
N SER A 90 -4.18 -5.64 11.34
CA SER A 90 -4.30 -6.09 9.96
C SER A 90 -5.64 -5.72 9.30
N ALA A 91 -6.66 -5.34 10.06
CA ALA A 91 -7.94 -4.87 9.54
C ALA A 91 -7.91 -3.38 9.15
N SER A 92 -6.91 -2.62 9.62
CA SER A 92 -6.79 -1.20 9.35
C SER A 92 -6.20 -0.91 7.97
N LEU A 93 -6.85 -0.02 7.21
CA LEU A 93 -6.32 0.53 5.95
C LEU A 93 -5.24 1.60 6.16
N GLN A 94 -5.14 2.15 7.38
CA GLN A 94 -4.13 3.15 7.71
C GLN A 94 -2.77 2.51 8.03
N ARG A 95 -2.64 1.19 7.91
CA ARG A 95 -1.38 0.51 8.09
C ARG A 95 -0.60 0.49 6.77
N LYS A 96 0.73 0.62 6.80
CA LYS A 96 1.62 0.47 5.61
C LYS A 96 1.12 1.27 4.38
N ILE A 97 0.91 2.57 4.56
CA ILE A 97 0.36 3.48 3.53
C ILE A 97 1.22 3.58 2.26
N ASP A 98 2.47 3.16 2.34
CA ASP A 98 3.46 3.12 1.28
C ASP A 98 3.41 1.83 0.44
N GLU A 99 2.60 0.85 0.84
CA GLU A 99 2.47 -0.44 0.16
C GLU A 99 1.08 -0.69 -0.42
N PHE A 100 1.01 -1.51 -1.46
CA PHE A 100 -0.25 -2.02 -1.99
C PHE A 100 -0.84 -3.10 -1.06
N LEU A 101 -2.03 -2.82 -0.53
CA LEU A 101 -2.78 -3.75 0.29
C LEU A 101 -3.87 -4.47 -0.53
N VAL A 102 -4.03 -5.76 -0.26
CA VAL A 102 -5.03 -6.62 -0.87
C VAL A 102 -5.93 -7.21 0.20
N LEU A 103 -7.23 -7.19 -0.05
CA LEU A 103 -8.23 -7.76 0.85
C LEU A 103 -8.21 -9.29 0.79
N LEU A 104 -8.01 -9.92 1.95
CA LEU A 104 -8.19 -11.35 2.17
C LEU A 104 -9.33 -11.59 3.15
N VAL A 105 -10.06 -12.67 2.94
CA VAL A 105 -11.20 -13.08 3.78
C VAL A 105 -11.13 -14.55 4.16
N CYS A 106 -11.73 -14.86 5.29
CA CYS A 106 -12.13 -16.19 5.71
C CYS A 106 -13.65 -16.28 5.63
N GLN A 107 -14.18 -16.99 4.63
CA GLN A 107 -15.62 -17.17 4.43
C GLN A 107 -16.13 -18.42 5.16
N LYS A 108 -17.31 -18.29 5.76
CA LYS A 108 -18.09 -19.41 6.29
C LYS A 108 -18.85 -20.04 5.13
N PHE A 109 -18.56 -21.30 4.83
CA PHE A 109 -19.35 -22.05 3.86
C PHE A 109 -20.23 -23.03 4.63
N GLY A 110 -21.55 -22.84 4.54
CA GLY A 110 -22.61 -23.55 5.28
C GLY A 110 -22.65 -25.08 5.08
N ARG A 111 -21.59 -25.75 5.54
CA ARG A 111 -21.54 -27.19 5.78
C ARG A 111 -21.92 -27.42 7.23
N GLU A 112 -22.52 -28.57 7.53
CA GLU A 112 -22.61 -29.08 8.90
C GLU A 112 -21.23 -28.98 9.58
N GLY A 113 -21.13 -28.15 10.62
CA GLY A 113 -19.90 -27.92 11.39
C GLY A 113 -19.17 -26.60 11.16
N ASP A 114 -19.85 -25.51 10.77
CA ASP A 114 -19.28 -24.15 10.69
C ASP A 114 -17.92 -24.08 9.98
N TYR A 115 -17.83 -24.68 8.80
CA TYR A 115 -16.58 -24.69 8.04
C TYR A 115 -16.17 -23.27 7.64
N VAL A 116 -15.09 -22.79 8.26
CA VAL A 116 -14.39 -21.57 7.88
C VAL A 116 -13.29 -21.92 6.87
N SER A 117 -13.32 -21.23 5.73
CA SER A 117 -12.29 -21.35 4.72
C SER A 117 -10.94 -20.85 5.21
N ARG A 118 -9.84 -21.33 4.61
CA ARG A 118 -8.54 -20.65 4.72
C ARG A 118 -8.58 -19.28 4.03
N TRP A 119 -7.62 -18.42 4.35
CA TRP A 119 -7.43 -17.12 3.71
C TRP A 119 -7.41 -17.21 2.19
N HIS A 120 -8.29 -16.45 1.54
CA HIS A 120 -8.38 -16.33 0.09
C HIS A 120 -9.01 -14.97 -0.30
N LEU A 121 -9.00 -14.64 -1.59
CA LEU A 121 -9.69 -13.45 -2.08
C LEU A 121 -11.22 -13.63 -1.98
N PRO A 122 -11.97 -12.54 -1.73
CA PRO A 122 -13.43 -12.57 -1.77
C PRO A 122 -13.96 -13.20 -3.05
N GLN A 123 -14.80 -14.22 -2.91
CA GLN A 123 -15.38 -14.94 -4.04
C GLN A 123 -16.85 -15.26 -3.78
N LEU A 124 -17.62 -15.35 -4.87
CA LEU A 124 -19.04 -15.65 -4.83
C LEU A 124 -19.42 -16.50 -6.04
N ARG A 125 -20.44 -17.34 -5.88
CA ARG A 125 -20.95 -18.18 -6.98
C ARG A 125 -21.68 -17.29 -7.99
N ASN A 126 -21.35 -17.47 -9.28
CA ASN A 126 -22.10 -16.85 -10.37
C ASN A 126 -23.53 -17.42 -10.45
N LEU A 127 -24.51 -16.54 -10.61
CA LEU A 127 -25.91 -16.89 -10.79
C LEU A 127 -26.30 -16.86 -12.28
N SER A 128 -27.31 -17.64 -12.65
CA SER A 128 -27.82 -17.64 -14.01
C SER A 128 -28.48 -16.28 -14.33
N GLY A 129 -28.07 -15.63 -15.42
CA GLY A 129 -28.58 -14.33 -15.83
C GLY A 129 -27.66 -13.15 -15.51
N GLU A 130 -26.57 -13.39 -14.78
CA GLU A 130 -25.57 -12.36 -14.45
C GLU A 130 -24.27 -12.56 -15.25
N SER A 131 -23.62 -11.47 -15.62
CA SER A 131 -22.23 -11.49 -16.08
C SER A 131 -21.27 -11.73 -14.91
N LEU A 132 -20.07 -12.26 -15.21
CA LEU A 132 -19.02 -12.44 -14.19
C LEU A 132 -18.62 -11.12 -13.52
N LYS A 133 -18.68 -10.01 -14.27
CA LYS A 133 -18.45 -8.66 -13.74
C LYS A 133 -19.50 -8.28 -12.70
N GLN A 134 -20.78 -8.42 -13.02
CA GLN A 134 -21.88 -8.17 -12.09
C GLN A 134 -21.78 -9.08 -10.85
N THR A 135 -21.35 -10.33 -11.02
CA THR A 135 -21.08 -11.22 -9.88
C THR A 135 -19.97 -10.68 -8.99
N SER A 136 -18.91 -10.11 -9.55
CA SER A 136 -17.82 -9.49 -8.77
C SER A 136 -18.29 -8.27 -7.97
N GLU A 137 -19.22 -7.48 -8.51
CA GLU A 137 -19.81 -6.33 -7.82
C GLU A 137 -20.78 -6.78 -6.72
N ARG A 138 -21.59 -7.80 -7.00
CA ARG A 138 -22.48 -8.45 -6.02
C ARG A 138 -21.69 -9.10 -4.89
N CYS A 139 -20.52 -9.67 -5.18
CA CYS A 139 -19.61 -10.24 -4.18
C CYS A 139 -19.34 -9.27 -3.04
N PHE A 140 -19.04 -8.00 -3.34
CA PHE A 140 -18.83 -7.00 -2.30
C PHE A 140 -20.09 -6.70 -1.49
N LYS A 141 -21.24 -6.53 -2.16
CA LYS A 141 -22.53 -6.25 -1.50
C LYS A 141 -23.02 -7.39 -0.63
N GLU A 142 -22.72 -8.64 -0.99
CA GLU A 142 -23.12 -9.80 -0.21
C GLU A 142 -22.23 -10.02 1.00
N LEU A 143 -20.92 -9.78 0.88
CA LEU A 143 -19.94 -10.05 1.95
C LEU A 143 -19.82 -8.93 2.98
N PHE A 144 -20.05 -7.68 2.56
CA PHE A 144 -19.86 -6.51 3.39
C PHE A 144 -21.16 -5.71 3.50
N SER A 145 -21.42 -5.15 4.68
CA SER A 145 -22.56 -4.26 4.95
C SER A 145 -22.27 -2.81 4.58
N THR A 146 -20.99 -2.46 4.40
CA THR A 146 -20.58 -1.13 3.98
C THR A 146 -20.90 -0.91 2.51
N GLU A 147 -21.40 0.27 2.15
CA GLU A 147 -21.50 0.66 0.75
C GLU A 147 -20.10 0.88 0.17
N ILE A 148 -19.56 -0.19 -0.41
CA ILE A 148 -18.28 -0.16 -1.10
C ILE A 148 -18.51 0.44 -2.48
N HIS A 149 -18.09 1.69 -2.66
CA HIS A 149 -17.90 2.29 -3.97
C HIS A 149 -16.63 1.70 -4.59
N GLY A 150 -16.71 0.42 -4.95
CA GLY A 150 -15.63 -0.30 -5.61
C GLY A 150 -15.78 -0.14 -7.10
N GLU A 151 -15.09 0.84 -7.68
CA GLU A 151 -15.00 0.94 -9.13
C GLU A 151 -14.13 -0.21 -9.64
N GLY A 152 -14.78 -1.20 -10.24
CA GLY A 152 -14.05 -2.30 -10.85
C GLY A 152 -13.40 -1.80 -12.14
N ILE A 153 -12.08 -1.91 -12.20
CA ILE A 153 -11.22 -1.24 -13.21
C ILE A 153 -11.54 -1.67 -14.65
N SER A 154 -11.94 -2.93 -14.84
CA SER A 154 -12.21 -3.51 -16.15
C SER A 154 -13.35 -4.51 -16.09
N ASN A 155 -13.93 -4.79 -17.26
CA ASN A 155 -14.91 -5.86 -17.49
C ASN A 155 -14.26 -7.21 -17.80
N ALA A 156 -12.95 -7.25 -18.00
CA ALA A 156 -12.20 -8.50 -18.21
C ALA A 156 -11.59 -9.01 -16.88
N PRO A 157 -11.65 -10.33 -16.62
CA PRO A 157 -10.91 -10.91 -15.50
C PRO A 157 -9.40 -10.82 -15.78
N PHE A 158 -8.61 -10.49 -14.77
CA PHE A 158 -7.16 -10.40 -14.91
C PHE A 158 -6.44 -11.75 -14.69
N ALA A 159 -7.13 -12.70 -14.06
CA ALA A 159 -6.61 -14.02 -13.76
C ALA A 159 -7.75 -15.04 -13.67
N VAL A 160 -7.40 -16.31 -13.90
CA VAL A 160 -8.31 -17.45 -13.76
C VAL A 160 -7.60 -18.56 -13.00
N TYR A 161 -8.32 -19.19 -12.07
CA TYR A 161 -7.83 -20.34 -11.31
C TYR A 161 -8.82 -21.50 -11.40
N PHE A 162 -8.31 -22.68 -11.78
CA PHE A 162 -9.09 -23.91 -11.87
C PHE A 162 -8.72 -24.84 -10.72
N TYR A 163 -9.73 -25.45 -10.09
CA TYR A 163 -9.50 -26.52 -9.12
C TYR A 163 -10.51 -27.65 -9.30
N CYS A 164 -10.02 -28.89 -9.12
CA CYS A 164 -10.85 -30.07 -9.19
C CYS A 164 -11.45 -30.40 -7.82
N TYR A 165 -12.70 -30.84 -7.81
CA TYR A 165 -13.33 -31.35 -6.59
C TYR A 165 -12.78 -32.74 -6.25
N PRO A 166 -12.46 -33.04 -4.98
CA PRO A 166 -12.16 -34.40 -4.55
C PRO A 166 -13.33 -35.36 -4.87
N ALA A 167 -13.04 -36.63 -5.16
CA ALA A 167 -14.06 -37.60 -5.56
C ALA A 167 -15.20 -37.72 -4.54
N GLN A 168 -14.87 -37.72 -3.24
CA GLN A 168 -15.81 -37.73 -2.12
C GLN A 168 -16.78 -36.52 -2.17
N LEU A 169 -16.25 -35.34 -2.51
CA LEU A 169 -17.07 -34.13 -2.60
C LEU A 169 -17.98 -34.15 -3.84
N ARG A 170 -17.51 -34.71 -4.97
CA ARG A 170 -18.33 -34.86 -6.18
C ARG A 170 -19.53 -35.79 -5.93
N GLN A 171 -19.29 -36.91 -5.23
CA GLN A 171 -20.34 -37.84 -4.81
C GLN A 171 -21.35 -37.14 -3.89
N ARG A 172 -20.87 -36.43 -2.87
CA ARG A 172 -21.74 -35.72 -1.91
C ARG A 172 -22.59 -34.63 -2.56
N LEU A 173 -21.99 -33.84 -3.44
CA LEU A 173 -22.68 -32.76 -4.17
C LEU A 173 -23.56 -33.27 -5.31
N LYS A 174 -23.55 -34.60 -5.58
CA LYS A 174 -24.26 -35.24 -6.71
C LYS A 174 -24.08 -34.47 -8.03
N THR A 175 -22.87 -33.99 -8.27
CA THR A 175 -22.56 -33.15 -9.43
C THR A 175 -21.66 -33.88 -10.41
N GLN A 176 -21.96 -33.76 -11.71
CA GLN A 176 -21.08 -34.22 -12.79
C GLN A 176 -19.88 -33.26 -13.01
N SER A 177 -19.90 -32.08 -12.38
CA SER A 177 -18.83 -31.09 -12.50
C SER A 177 -17.53 -31.61 -11.88
N ARG A 178 -16.47 -31.62 -12.68
CA ARG A 178 -15.13 -32.04 -12.23
C ARG A 178 -14.50 -31.09 -11.22
N GLY A 179 -14.93 -29.83 -11.20
CA GLY A 179 -14.33 -28.76 -10.42
C GLY A 179 -15.02 -27.42 -10.65
N ALA A 180 -14.31 -26.34 -10.30
CA ALA A 180 -14.75 -24.98 -10.58
C ALA A 180 -13.60 -24.11 -11.12
N ALA A 181 -14.00 -23.08 -11.85
CA ALA A 181 -13.16 -22.00 -12.33
C ALA A 181 -13.49 -20.73 -11.53
N ILE A 182 -12.46 -20.06 -11.03
CA ILE A 182 -12.56 -18.78 -10.34
C ILE A 182 -11.98 -17.72 -11.26
N PHE A 183 -12.76 -16.69 -11.57
CA PHE A 183 -12.36 -15.55 -12.37
C PHE A 183 -12.14 -14.35 -11.45
N PHE A 184 -10.95 -13.76 -11.50
CA PHE A 184 -10.59 -12.64 -10.62
C PHE A 184 -10.71 -11.31 -11.34
N PHE A 185 -11.34 -10.34 -10.68
CA PHE A 185 -11.49 -8.96 -11.15
C PHE A 185 -10.74 -8.02 -10.20
N LYS A 186 -10.16 -6.94 -10.74
CA LYS A 186 -9.53 -5.90 -9.93
C LYS A 186 -10.56 -4.82 -9.60
N ALA A 187 -10.56 -4.39 -8.35
CA ALA A 187 -11.33 -3.25 -7.86
C ALA A 187 -10.44 -2.39 -6.97
N LEU A 188 -10.69 -1.09 -6.98
CA LEU A 188 -10.02 -0.14 -6.08
C LEU A 188 -10.95 0.20 -4.93
N TYR A 189 -10.43 0.14 -3.70
CA TYR A 189 -11.17 0.56 -2.52
C TYR A 189 -10.80 1.99 -2.18
N MET A 190 -11.69 2.93 -2.51
CA MET A 190 -11.43 4.37 -2.33
C MET A 190 -11.86 4.91 -0.97
N ASN A 191 -12.66 4.15 -0.22
CA ASN A 191 -13.14 4.57 1.09
C ASN A 191 -12.03 4.39 2.14
N ARG A 192 -11.92 5.33 3.09
CA ARG A 192 -10.94 5.25 4.19
C ARG A 192 -11.52 4.59 5.44
N SER A 193 -12.80 4.24 5.41
CA SER A 193 -13.51 3.61 6.51
C SER A 193 -13.23 2.10 6.60
N ALA A 194 -13.26 1.59 7.83
CA ALA A 194 -13.17 0.16 8.10
C ALA A 194 -14.33 -0.59 7.43
N LEU A 195 -14.07 -1.84 7.02
CA LEU A 195 -15.09 -2.69 6.43
C LEU A 195 -15.98 -3.27 7.54
N LEU A 196 -17.30 -3.08 7.40
CA LEU A 196 -18.28 -3.80 8.19
C LEU A 196 -18.63 -5.09 7.47
N VAL A 197 -18.30 -6.20 8.12
CA VAL A 197 -18.42 -7.54 7.57
C VAL A 197 -19.76 -8.15 7.97
N LYS A 198 -20.38 -8.93 7.07
CA LYS A 198 -21.52 -9.77 7.45
C LYS A 198 -21.02 -11.05 8.12
N GLU A 199 -21.14 -11.11 9.44
CA GLU A 199 -20.61 -12.19 10.28
C GLU A 199 -21.16 -13.58 9.92
N ASP A 200 -22.35 -13.63 9.30
CA ASP A 200 -22.98 -14.87 8.82
C ASP A 200 -22.18 -15.51 7.68
N VAL A 201 -21.51 -14.70 6.86
CA VAL A 201 -20.86 -15.15 5.62
C VAL A 201 -19.34 -15.10 5.72
N VAL A 202 -18.80 -14.15 6.47
CA VAL A 202 -17.36 -13.94 6.60
C VAL A 202 -17.00 -13.99 8.08
N ALA A 203 -16.12 -14.93 8.43
CA ALA A 203 -15.61 -15.10 9.79
C ALA A 203 -14.55 -14.05 10.15
N ASP A 204 -13.69 -13.69 9.20
CA ASP A 204 -12.59 -12.75 9.44
C ASP A 204 -12.11 -12.12 8.11
N TYR A 205 -11.49 -10.95 8.19
CA TYR A 205 -10.89 -10.26 7.05
C TYR A 205 -9.59 -9.55 7.45
N LYS A 206 -8.71 -9.34 6.47
CA LYS A 206 -7.52 -8.53 6.65
C LYS A 206 -7.04 -7.90 5.35
N TRP A 207 -6.35 -6.80 5.47
CA TRP A 207 -5.61 -6.17 4.39
C TRP A 207 -4.17 -6.67 4.43
N ALA A 208 -3.74 -7.45 3.46
CA ALA A 208 -2.40 -8.04 3.40
C ALA A 208 -1.54 -7.33 2.36
N ASN A 209 -0.26 -7.09 2.70
CA ASN A 209 0.74 -6.70 1.71
C ASN A 209 1.21 -7.93 0.90
N ALA A 210 2.11 -7.74 -0.05
CA ALA A 210 2.61 -8.83 -0.91
C ALA A 210 3.20 -10.01 -0.11
N GLU A 211 3.95 -9.72 0.96
CA GLU A 211 4.60 -10.75 1.79
C GLU A 211 3.59 -11.54 2.61
N GLU A 212 2.72 -10.83 3.34
CA GLU A 212 1.66 -11.42 4.14
C GLU A 212 0.65 -12.20 3.28
N PHE A 213 0.39 -11.73 2.07
CA PHE A 213 -0.44 -12.43 1.09
C PHE A 213 0.17 -13.78 0.72
N SER A 214 1.47 -13.79 0.36
CA SER A 214 2.19 -15.01 0.02
C SER A 214 2.22 -16.01 1.19
N ALA A 215 2.41 -15.54 2.42
CA ALA A 215 2.39 -16.36 3.62
C ALA A 215 0.99 -16.93 3.91
N SER A 216 -0.07 -16.12 3.77
CA SER A 216 -1.45 -16.52 4.10
C SER A 216 -2.01 -17.54 3.10
N VAL A 217 -1.67 -17.38 1.82
CA VAL A 217 -2.21 -18.18 0.71
C VAL A 217 -1.23 -19.27 0.25
N GLY A 218 -0.03 -19.33 0.84
CA GLY A 218 1.08 -20.26 0.52
C GLY A 218 0.73 -21.75 0.51
N HIS A 219 -0.35 -22.15 1.19
CA HIS A 219 -0.81 -23.53 1.21
C HIS A 219 -1.28 -24.06 -0.16
N LYS A 220 -1.56 -23.19 -1.14
CA LYS A 220 -1.96 -23.55 -2.51
C LYS A 220 -1.10 -22.81 -3.54
N MET A 221 0.03 -23.41 -3.90
CA MET A 221 0.95 -22.85 -4.89
C MET A 221 0.31 -22.59 -6.26
N SER A 222 -0.65 -23.42 -6.68
CA SER A 222 -1.39 -23.19 -7.93
C SER A 222 -2.27 -21.95 -7.90
N TYR A 223 -2.85 -21.63 -6.74
CA TYR A 223 -3.64 -20.41 -6.53
C TYR A 223 -2.74 -19.16 -6.51
N LEU A 224 -1.62 -19.23 -5.78
CA LEU A 224 -0.62 -18.16 -5.78
C LEU A 224 -0.08 -17.88 -7.19
N ARG A 225 0.19 -18.92 -7.98
CA ARG A 225 0.68 -18.77 -9.36
C ARG A 225 -0.34 -18.05 -10.25
N ALA A 226 -1.63 -18.40 -10.11
CA ALA A 226 -2.71 -17.72 -10.84
C ALA A 226 -2.79 -16.22 -10.49
N LEU A 227 -2.42 -15.84 -9.27
CA LEU A 227 -2.45 -14.46 -8.77
C LEU A 227 -1.09 -13.76 -8.79
N SER A 228 -0.12 -14.28 -9.54
CA SER A 228 1.23 -13.70 -9.64
C SER A 228 1.23 -12.28 -10.23
N THR A 229 0.21 -11.92 -11.03
CA THR A 229 0.02 -10.59 -11.63
C THR A 229 -0.69 -9.59 -10.72
N LEU A 230 -1.05 -10.01 -9.49
CA LEU A 230 -1.70 -9.13 -8.53
C LEU A 230 -0.72 -8.11 -7.95
N PHE A 231 0.52 -8.53 -7.71
CA PHE A 231 1.61 -7.68 -7.22
C PHE A 231 2.68 -7.53 -8.29
N PRO A 232 3.38 -6.38 -8.34
CA PRO A 232 4.59 -6.26 -9.13
C PRO A 232 5.60 -7.37 -8.80
N PRO A 233 6.30 -7.93 -9.81
CA PRO A 233 7.12 -9.13 -9.65
C PRO A 233 8.25 -8.96 -8.61
N TYR A 234 8.80 -7.75 -8.48
CA TYR A 234 9.87 -7.44 -7.53
C TYR A 234 9.43 -7.58 -6.05
N LEU A 235 8.14 -7.49 -5.76
CA LEU A 235 7.60 -7.68 -4.40
C LEU A 235 7.42 -9.16 -4.04
N LEU A 236 7.22 -10.03 -5.03
CA LEU A 236 7.01 -11.47 -4.80
C LEU A 236 8.30 -12.29 -4.82
N THR A 237 9.33 -11.84 -5.57
CA THR A 237 10.60 -12.57 -5.74
C THR A 237 11.37 -12.80 -4.45
N LYS A 238 11.25 -11.90 -3.45
CA LYS A 238 11.89 -12.11 -2.14
C LYS A 238 11.40 -13.43 -1.50
N ASN A 239 10.12 -13.77 -1.66
CA ASN A 239 9.48 -14.85 -0.90
C ASN A 239 9.42 -16.19 -1.62
N ILE A 240 9.39 -16.23 -2.96
CA ILE A 240 9.35 -17.51 -3.68
C ILE A 240 10.63 -18.33 -3.38
N SER A 241 11.78 -17.65 -3.29
CA SER A 241 13.05 -18.30 -2.95
C SER A 241 13.09 -18.83 -1.50
N GLU A 242 12.45 -18.14 -0.55
CA GLU A 242 12.37 -18.58 0.85
C GLU A 242 11.32 -19.68 1.09
N CYS A 243 10.15 -19.59 0.44
CA CYS A 243 9.11 -20.63 0.52
C CYS A 243 9.59 -21.94 -0.13
N ALA A 244 10.35 -21.88 -1.22
CA ALA A 244 10.96 -23.07 -1.82
C ALA A 244 11.92 -23.77 -0.84
N LYS A 245 12.79 -23.02 -0.16
CA LYS A 245 13.73 -23.54 0.84
C LYS A 245 13.02 -24.19 2.02
N LYS A 246 11.96 -23.57 2.57
CA LYS A 246 11.18 -24.16 3.69
C LYS A 246 10.50 -25.49 3.30
N THR A 247 10.02 -25.59 2.07
CA THR A 247 9.37 -26.81 1.57
C THR A 247 10.38 -27.95 1.37
N GLU A 248 11.61 -27.64 0.98
CA GLU A 248 12.70 -28.62 0.89
C GLU A 248 13.17 -29.09 2.27
N SER A 249 13.32 -28.18 3.24
CA SER A 249 13.69 -28.55 4.62
C SER A 249 12.66 -29.46 5.29
N GLN A 250 11.36 -29.19 5.09
CA GLN A 250 10.28 -30.03 5.62
C GLN A 250 10.21 -31.41 4.94
N LYS A 251 10.54 -31.52 3.65
CA LYS A 251 10.66 -32.81 2.94
C LYS A 251 11.87 -33.62 3.39
N ILE A 252 12.96 -32.97 3.79
CA ILE A 252 14.15 -33.66 4.32
C ILE A 252 13.86 -34.20 5.73
N GLN A 253 13.25 -33.40 6.61
CA GLN A 253 12.90 -33.83 7.97
C GLN A 253 11.89 -34.98 8.01
N SER A 254 10.88 -34.95 7.14
CA SER A 254 9.89 -36.04 7.03
C SER A 254 10.49 -37.34 6.47
N LYS A 255 11.50 -37.26 5.59
CA LYS A 255 12.23 -38.45 5.12
C LYS A 255 13.15 -39.06 6.18
N THR A 256 13.70 -38.26 7.08
CA THR A 256 14.54 -38.75 8.18
C THR A 256 13.70 -39.45 9.26
N GLN A 257 12.48 -38.99 9.52
CA GLN A 257 11.55 -39.62 10.48
C GLN A 257 10.93 -40.94 9.98
N LEU A 258 10.94 -41.20 8.68
CA LEU A 258 10.46 -42.46 8.08
C LEU A 258 11.57 -43.54 7.97
N ARG A 259 12.81 -43.23 8.37
CA ARG A 259 13.97 -44.14 8.33
C ARG A 259 14.48 -44.56 9.72
N MET A 260 13.78 -44.20 10.78
CA MET A 260 13.93 -44.73 12.14
C MET A 260 12.69 -45.56 12.48
#